data_AF-A0A564Y3Y6-F1
#
_entry.id   AF-A0A564Y3Y6-F1
#
_cell.length_a   1.000
_cell.length_b   1.000
_cell.length_c   1.000
_cell.angle_alpha   90.00
_cell.angle_beta   90.00
_cell.angle_gamma   90.00
#
_symmetry.space_group_name_H-M   'P 1'
#
loop_
_entity.id
_entity.type
_entity.pdbx_description
1 polymer ?
#
loop_
_entity_poly.entity_id
_entity_poly.type
_entity_poly.pdbx_seq_one_letter_code
_entity_poly.pdbx_strand_id
1 'polypeptide(L)'
;MDRQWNFEAHSAEDRDDWVSHIDQAIITRLQLLDSSNKRLEGGFYSGSAGHGGGAGSDMPSNNWSVSIPGSGTTGSDPGGVKDGERGENMRVDEAMAKSLRAVSGNDACADCGAPDPDWASLNLGEMVCIECSGVHRRLGTHISRIRSLMLDDWTPEAAAVMRAIGNTLANSVWEAAVPGNAASRRKPDSRSSKEEMESWIRAKYEHREFLPPLPYPEAPLQQQLIDAIARQDTRQVILCLARATPDTVNAPYSRQDPRAAIHIAATLGNIVYLQLLLWYNGDPTVVDSEGRNAFYYAHCSFHFDCANFLARNGCPRQAVPAPAINHFSAMHQQQQQQVNKQQQTTSVQQQQASQPAPPSSSSAMTPKHHQAAVAAYQQQVAVQAAAAAAAAAMGYHGGAAAVAGSPGMPPPNPQGVMAGGFAPGQKSPFTYM
;
A
#
# COMPACT_ATOMS: atom_id res chain seq x y z
N MET A 1 -21.12 -26.29 -25.13
CA MET A 1 -20.39 -27.22 -26.02
C MET A 1 -19.01 -27.38 -25.41
N ASP A 2 -18.82 -28.45 -24.64
CA ASP A 2 -17.52 -28.76 -24.02
C ASP A 2 -16.55 -29.21 -25.11
N ARG A 3 -15.42 -28.50 -25.24
CA ARG A 3 -14.35 -28.89 -26.16
C ARG A 3 -13.47 -29.91 -25.45
N GLN A 4 -13.68 -31.18 -25.78
CA GLN A 4 -12.75 -32.24 -25.44
C GLN A 4 -11.61 -32.22 -26.47
N TRP A 5 -10.39 -32.05 -25.99
CA TRP A 5 -9.19 -32.04 -26.83
C TRP A 5 -8.56 -33.43 -26.75
N ASN A 6 -8.63 -34.16 -27.87
CA ASN A 6 -7.94 -35.44 -28.02
C ASN A 6 -6.61 -35.17 -28.73
N PHE A 7 -5.52 -35.41 -28.02
CA PHE A 7 -4.17 -35.35 -28.59
C PHE A 7 -3.78 -36.76 -29.00
N GLU A 8 -3.76 -37.02 -30.31
CA GLU A 8 -3.23 -38.24 -30.90
C GLU A 8 -1.94 -37.89 -31.65
N ALA A 9 -0.87 -38.63 -31.38
CA ALA A 9 0.39 -38.46 -32.10
C ALA A 9 0.22 -38.93 -33.57
N HIS A 10 0.79 -38.18 -34.51
CA HIS A 10 0.66 -38.43 -35.96
C HIS A 10 1.50 -39.62 -36.45
N SER A 11 2.42 -40.11 -35.62
CA SER A 11 3.25 -41.27 -35.88
C SER A 11 3.70 -41.95 -34.58
N ALA A 12 4.18 -43.19 -34.67
CA ALA A 12 4.77 -43.88 -33.51
C ALA A 12 6.05 -43.18 -33.03
N GLU A 13 6.84 -42.63 -33.95
CA GLU A 13 8.06 -41.88 -33.65
C GLU A 13 7.75 -40.56 -32.93
N ASP A 14 6.74 -39.80 -33.37
CA ASP A 14 6.30 -38.58 -32.67
C ASP A 14 5.82 -38.88 -31.25
N ARG A 15 5.09 -39.99 -31.07
CA ARG A 15 4.64 -40.41 -29.74
C ARG A 15 5.83 -40.72 -28.84
N ASP A 16 6.80 -41.45 -29.36
CA ASP A 16 7.95 -41.90 -28.58
C ASP A 16 8.88 -40.71 -28.24
N ASP A 17 9.01 -39.72 -29.13
CA ASP A 17 9.66 -38.44 -28.86
C ASP A 17 8.92 -37.65 -27.78
N TRP A 18 7.59 -37.57 -27.83
CA TRP A 18 6.79 -36.88 -26.82
C TRP A 18 6.91 -37.55 -25.45
N VAL A 19 6.88 -38.89 -25.41
CA VAL A 19 7.08 -39.66 -24.18
C VAL A 19 8.47 -39.41 -23.62
N SER A 20 9.51 -39.43 -24.45
CA SER A 20 10.89 -39.14 -24.04
C SER A 20 11.02 -37.73 -23.42
N HIS A 21 10.39 -36.73 -24.03
CA HIS A 21 10.39 -35.36 -23.50
C HIS A 21 9.65 -35.23 -22.16
N ILE A 22 8.52 -35.91 -22.01
CA ILE A 22 7.76 -35.94 -20.76
C ILE A 22 8.59 -36.63 -19.67
N ASP A 23 9.22 -37.76 -19.97
CA ASP A 23 10.06 -38.50 -19.03
C ASP A 23 11.27 -37.67 -18.59
N GLN A 24 11.94 -36.97 -19.51
CA GLN A 24 13.05 -36.08 -19.18
C GLN A 24 12.61 -34.90 -18.30
N ALA A 25 11.43 -34.34 -18.55
CA ALA A 25 10.88 -33.27 -17.72
C ALA A 25 10.55 -33.77 -16.30
N ILE A 26 10.01 -34.97 -16.16
CA ILE A 26 9.73 -35.62 -14.88
C ILE A 26 11.03 -35.90 -14.11
N ILE A 27 12.02 -36.51 -14.76
CA ILE A 27 13.33 -36.83 -14.14
C ILE A 27 14.03 -35.56 -13.66
N THR A 28 14.06 -34.52 -14.49
CA THR A 28 14.65 -33.22 -14.13
C THR A 28 13.94 -32.62 -12.91
N ARG A 29 12.60 -32.71 -12.86
CA ARG A 29 11.82 -32.17 -11.74
C ARG A 29 12.05 -32.95 -10.45
N LEU A 30 12.17 -34.27 -10.52
CA LEU A 30 12.48 -35.12 -9.36
C LEU A 30 13.89 -34.86 -8.81
N GLN A 31 14.89 -34.66 -9.68
CA GLN A 31 16.24 -34.32 -9.26
C GLN A 31 16.32 -32.96 -8.55
N LEU A 32 15.53 -31.97 -8.98
CA LEU A 32 15.42 -30.67 -8.31
C LEU A 32 14.76 -30.76 -6.93
N LEU A 33 13.76 -31.64 -6.77
CA LEU A 33 13.12 -31.90 -5.49
C LEU A 33 14.06 -32.64 -4.52
N ASP A 34 14.82 -33.63 -5.01
CA ASP A 34 15.80 -34.37 -4.21
C ASP A 34 16.96 -33.47 -3.75
N SER A 35 17.39 -32.54 -4.62
CA SER A 35 18.39 -31.51 -4.28
C SER A 35 17.87 -30.48 -3.26
N SER A 36 16.56 -30.22 -3.27
CA SER A 36 15.90 -29.34 -2.30
C SER A 36 15.74 -30.03 -0.94
N ASN A 37 15.48 -31.34 -0.91
CA ASN A 37 15.42 -32.15 0.31
C ASN A 37 16.80 -32.32 0.96
N LYS A 38 17.86 -32.55 0.17
CA LYS A 38 19.25 -32.63 0.67
C LYS A 38 19.73 -31.33 1.32
N ARG A 39 19.12 -30.18 0.97
CA ARG A 39 19.44 -28.88 1.57
C ARG A 39 18.75 -28.67 2.93
N LEU A 40 17.73 -29.47 3.26
CA LEU A 40 17.02 -29.42 4.56
C LEU A 40 17.61 -30.39 5.61
N GLU A 41 18.35 -31.43 5.20
CA GLU A 41 18.96 -32.40 6.13
C GLU A 41 20.46 -32.16 6.44
N GLY A 42 21.15 -31.29 5.69
CA GLY A 42 22.62 -31.14 5.75
C GLY A 42 23.18 -30.11 6.73
N GLY A 43 22.43 -29.70 7.75
CA GLY A 43 22.76 -28.56 8.61
C GLY A 43 23.33 -28.89 9.99
N PHE A 44 24.23 -29.87 10.17
CA PHE A 44 25.12 -29.96 11.35
C PHE A 44 26.24 -30.99 11.12
N TYR A 45 27.49 -30.54 11.00
CA TYR A 45 28.74 -31.05 11.60
C TYR A 45 29.97 -30.55 10.83
N SER A 46 30.94 -30.06 11.60
CA SER A 46 32.25 -29.53 11.23
C SER A 46 33.22 -30.57 10.64
N GLY A 47 34.23 -30.13 9.85
CA GLY A 47 35.55 -30.76 9.87
C GLY A 47 36.36 -30.77 8.55
N SER A 48 37.56 -30.21 8.64
CA SER A 48 38.68 -30.01 7.71
C SER A 48 39.21 -31.19 6.84
N ALA A 49 40.11 -30.80 5.91
CA ALA A 49 41.08 -31.56 5.07
C ALA A 49 40.52 -32.11 3.73
N GLY A 50 41.17 -32.09 2.56
CA GLY A 50 42.49 -31.65 2.10
C GLY A 50 42.79 -32.32 0.74
N HIS A 51 43.58 -31.66 -0.12
CA HIS A 51 44.34 -32.17 -1.30
C HIS A 51 43.65 -32.64 -2.61
N GLY A 52 44.05 -32.00 -3.73
CA GLY A 52 44.79 -32.70 -4.81
C GLY A 52 44.20 -32.78 -6.23
N GLY A 53 44.82 -32.06 -7.19
CA GLY A 53 44.92 -32.37 -8.65
C GLY A 53 43.64 -32.31 -9.49
N GLY A 54 43.60 -31.94 -10.77
CA GLY A 54 44.60 -31.67 -11.79
C GLY A 54 43.96 -31.84 -13.19
N ALA A 55 44.11 -30.82 -14.04
CA ALA A 55 44.21 -30.81 -15.51
C ALA A 55 43.09 -31.34 -16.46
N GLY A 56 42.80 -30.49 -17.46
CA GLY A 56 42.46 -30.82 -18.86
C GLY A 56 40.97 -31.06 -19.15
N SER A 57 40.38 -30.64 -20.26
CA SER A 57 40.82 -29.89 -21.44
C SER A 57 39.58 -29.73 -22.35
N ASP A 58 39.54 -28.63 -23.10
CA ASP A 58 38.94 -28.48 -24.44
C ASP A 58 37.42 -28.43 -24.65
N MET A 59 36.97 -27.19 -24.92
CA MET A 59 35.92 -26.79 -25.87
C MET A 59 36.28 -27.25 -27.31
N PRO A 60 35.31 -27.42 -28.23
CA PRO A 60 34.87 -26.26 -28.99
C PRO A 60 33.36 -26.19 -29.32
N SER A 61 32.93 -24.93 -29.44
CA SER A 61 31.76 -24.47 -30.20
C SER A 61 31.70 -25.08 -31.59
N ASN A 62 30.48 -25.23 -32.14
CA ASN A 62 30.14 -24.52 -33.37
C ASN A 62 28.64 -24.39 -33.59
N ASN A 63 28.26 -23.12 -33.72
CA ASN A 63 27.02 -22.58 -34.25
C ASN A 63 26.97 -22.80 -35.77
N TRP A 64 25.82 -23.19 -36.32
CA TRP A 64 25.39 -22.74 -37.65
C TRP A 64 23.87 -22.82 -37.79
N SER A 65 23.24 -21.66 -37.66
CA SER A 65 21.91 -21.37 -38.18
C SER A 65 21.95 -21.27 -39.72
N VAL A 66 21.04 -21.97 -40.40
CA VAL A 66 20.61 -21.64 -41.77
C VAL A 66 19.09 -21.71 -41.85
N SER A 67 18.52 -20.57 -42.23
CA SER A 67 17.09 -20.27 -42.38
C SER A 67 16.54 -20.72 -43.74
N ILE A 68 15.26 -21.12 -43.81
CA ILE A 68 14.37 -20.96 -44.98
C ILE A 68 12.92 -20.67 -44.50
N PRO A 69 12.11 -19.85 -45.22
CA PRO A 69 11.09 -18.97 -44.66
C PRO A 69 9.63 -19.35 -44.97
N GLY A 70 8.68 -18.83 -44.18
CA GLY A 70 7.23 -18.93 -44.46
C GLY A 70 6.33 -18.10 -43.53
N SER A 71 6.07 -16.85 -43.94
CA SER A 71 4.90 -15.96 -43.74
C SER A 71 3.88 -16.19 -42.60
N GLY A 72 3.61 -15.13 -41.80
CA GLY A 72 2.31 -14.94 -41.12
C GLY A 72 2.26 -14.21 -39.77
N THR A 73 2.52 -12.89 -39.76
CA THR A 73 1.98 -11.82 -38.87
C THR A 73 1.60 -12.10 -37.39
N THR A 74 2.32 -11.48 -36.43
CA THR A 74 1.87 -10.35 -35.57
C THR A 74 3.09 -9.80 -34.81
N GLY A 75 3.25 -8.47 -34.80
CA GLY A 75 4.50 -7.76 -34.51
C GLY A 75 5.03 -7.90 -33.08
N SER A 76 6.34 -8.11 -33.01
CA SER A 76 7.16 -8.06 -31.80
C SER A 76 7.82 -6.67 -31.65
N ASP A 77 7.88 -6.23 -30.41
CA ASP A 77 8.70 -5.12 -29.90
C ASP A 77 10.18 -5.24 -30.29
N PRO A 78 10.91 -4.11 -30.42
CA PRO A 78 12.36 -4.12 -30.59
C PRO A 78 13.09 -4.03 -29.24
N GLY A 79 14.18 -4.80 -29.11
CA GLY A 79 15.33 -4.41 -28.29
C GLY A 79 15.46 -5.13 -26.95
N GLY A 80 16.45 -6.03 -26.88
CA GLY A 80 16.75 -6.82 -25.70
C GLY A 80 17.31 -6.03 -24.52
N VAL A 81 16.88 -6.43 -23.34
CA VAL A 81 17.58 -6.21 -22.07
C VAL A 81 17.80 -7.59 -21.47
N LYS A 82 19.04 -7.91 -21.10
CA LYS A 82 19.42 -9.18 -20.50
C LYS A 82 18.62 -9.41 -19.21
N ASP A 83 17.84 -10.48 -19.18
CA ASP A 83 17.06 -10.92 -18.03
C ASP A 83 18.00 -11.26 -16.85
N GLY A 84 17.93 -10.46 -15.79
CA GLY A 84 18.69 -10.71 -14.55
C GLY A 84 18.12 -10.07 -13.29
N GLU A 85 17.03 -9.30 -13.36
CA GLU A 85 16.43 -8.64 -12.18
C GLU A 85 14.91 -8.44 -12.33
N ARG A 86 14.17 -9.40 -12.94
CA ARG A 86 12.71 -9.39 -12.80
C ARG A 86 12.42 -9.66 -11.31
N GLY A 87 11.81 -8.71 -10.61
CA GLY A 87 11.52 -8.86 -9.17
C GLY A 87 10.88 -10.21 -8.89
N GLU A 88 11.34 -10.89 -7.85
CA GLU A 88 10.88 -12.25 -7.54
C GLU A 88 9.38 -12.21 -7.23
N ASN A 89 8.59 -12.69 -8.18
CA ASN A 89 7.19 -13.00 -7.95
C ASN A 89 7.10 -14.02 -6.82
N MET A 90 6.33 -13.70 -5.79
CA MET A 90 6.17 -14.49 -4.59
C MET A 90 4.78 -15.08 -4.55
N ARG A 91 4.68 -16.36 -4.18
CA ARG A 91 3.40 -16.94 -3.78
C ARG A 91 3.00 -16.40 -2.42
N VAL A 92 1.75 -15.99 -2.28
CA VAL A 92 1.22 -15.56 -0.99
C VAL A 92 1.16 -16.79 -0.07
N ASP A 93 1.92 -16.75 1.01
CA ASP A 93 1.81 -17.72 2.08
C ASP A 93 0.69 -17.35 3.06
N GLU A 94 0.37 -18.26 3.98
CA GLU A 94 -0.70 -18.04 4.95
C GLU A 94 -0.42 -16.83 5.87
N ALA A 95 0.86 -16.55 6.18
CA ALA A 95 1.25 -15.42 7.02
C ALA A 95 0.97 -14.09 6.32
N MET A 96 1.34 -13.98 5.04
CA MET A 96 1.06 -12.82 4.21
C MET A 96 -0.45 -12.66 3.99
N ALA A 97 -1.18 -13.73 3.65
CA ALA A 97 -2.63 -13.69 3.48
C ALA A 97 -3.32 -13.16 4.75
N LYS A 98 -2.93 -13.68 5.92
CA LYS A 98 -3.42 -13.20 7.22
C LYS A 98 -3.09 -11.73 7.45
N SER A 99 -1.89 -11.29 7.09
CA SER A 99 -1.49 -9.88 7.23
C SER A 99 -2.34 -8.94 6.36
N LEU A 100 -2.72 -9.38 5.16
CA LEU A 100 -3.54 -8.60 4.24
C LEU A 100 -5.01 -8.55 4.69
N ARG A 101 -5.55 -9.66 5.20
CA ARG A 101 -6.91 -9.70 5.79
C ARG A 101 -7.02 -8.88 7.08
N ALA A 102 -5.92 -8.70 7.82
CA ALA A 102 -5.90 -7.92 9.06
C ALA A 102 -5.92 -6.39 8.87
N VAL A 103 -5.74 -5.90 7.63
CA VAL A 103 -5.84 -4.46 7.33
C VAL A 103 -7.30 -4.01 7.51
N SER A 104 -7.52 -2.78 7.99
CA SER A 104 -8.85 -2.26 8.33
C SER A 104 -9.85 -2.39 7.17
N GLY A 105 -10.95 -3.12 7.44
CA GLY A 105 -12.05 -3.36 6.52
C GLY A 105 -11.85 -4.52 5.54
N ASN A 106 -10.67 -5.16 5.52
CA ASN A 106 -10.39 -6.27 4.60
C ASN A 106 -11.04 -7.60 5.03
N ASP A 107 -11.72 -7.63 6.17
CA ASP A 107 -12.55 -8.74 6.67
C ASP A 107 -13.90 -8.86 5.94
N ALA A 108 -14.30 -7.83 5.18
CA ALA A 108 -15.50 -7.83 4.36
C ALA A 108 -15.22 -7.26 2.97
N CYS A 109 -15.91 -7.77 1.95
CA CYS A 109 -15.78 -7.31 0.57
C CYS A 109 -16.09 -5.82 0.45
N ALA A 110 -15.20 -5.10 -0.26
CA ALA A 110 -15.31 -3.65 -0.45
C ALA A 110 -16.65 -3.20 -1.04
N ASP A 111 -17.31 -4.01 -1.86
CA ASP A 111 -18.49 -3.62 -2.63
C ASP A 111 -19.81 -4.15 -2.08
N CYS A 112 -19.86 -5.40 -1.62
CA CYS A 112 -21.10 -6.04 -1.14
C CYS A 112 -21.06 -6.47 0.34
N GLY A 113 -19.94 -6.29 1.03
CA GLY A 113 -19.80 -6.66 2.45
C GLY A 113 -19.80 -8.16 2.74
N ALA A 114 -19.71 -9.03 1.72
CA ALA A 114 -19.53 -10.47 1.94
C ALA A 114 -18.26 -10.74 2.78
N PRO A 115 -18.32 -11.64 3.78
CA PRO A 115 -17.18 -11.89 4.67
C PRO A 115 -16.03 -12.58 3.93
N ASP A 116 -14.83 -12.48 4.51
CA ASP A 116 -13.61 -13.20 4.12
C ASP A 116 -13.29 -13.13 2.60
N PRO A 117 -13.14 -11.92 2.03
CA PRO A 117 -12.79 -11.76 0.63
C PRO A 117 -11.37 -12.29 0.32
N ASP A 118 -11.26 -13.16 -0.69
CA ASP A 118 -10.00 -13.78 -1.14
C ASP A 118 -9.50 -13.28 -2.50
N TRP A 119 -10.09 -12.20 -3.01
CA TRP A 119 -9.65 -11.51 -4.22
C TRP A 119 -9.29 -10.07 -3.90
N ALA A 120 -8.40 -9.49 -4.68
CA ALA A 120 -7.92 -8.13 -4.48
C ALA A 120 -7.92 -7.34 -5.78
N SER A 121 -8.33 -6.07 -5.72
CA SER A 121 -8.01 -5.08 -6.74
C SER A 121 -6.74 -4.33 -6.32
N LEU A 122 -5.62 -4.66 -6.98
CA LEU A 122 -4.31 -4.19 -6.57
C LEU A 122 -4.17 -2.66 -6.61
N ASN A 123 -4.61 -2.04 -7.70
CA ASN A 123 -4.48 -0.60 -7.92
C ASN A 123 -5.49 0.25 -7.14
N LEU A 124 -6.56 -0.37 -6.63
CA LEU A 124 -7.51 0.29 -5.73
C LEU A 124 -7.15 0.05 -4.26
N GLY A 125 -6.37 -1.00 -3.97
CA GLY A 125 -5.97 -1.35 -2.61
C GLY A 125 -7.08 -2.05 -1.82
N GLU A 126 -8.00 -2.74 -2.50
CA GLU A 126 -9.24 -3.28 -1.94
C GLU A 126 -9.33 -4.81 -2.04
N MET A 127 -9.87 -5.44 -1.00
CA MET A 127 -10.27 -6.85 -0.98
C MET A 127 -11.74 -7.00 -1.38
N VAL A 128 -12.02 -7.90 -2.32
CA VAL A 128 -13.35 -8.17 -2.87
C VAL A 128 -13.65 -9.67 -2.87
N CYS A 129 -14.93 -10.03 -2.82
CA CYS A 129 -15.33 -11.43 -2.92
C CYS A 129 -15.19 -11.95 -4.36
N ILE A 130 -15.33 -13.27 -4.54
CA ILE A 130 -15.25 -13.90 -5.87
C ILE A 130 -16.26 -13.32 -6.86
N GLU A 131 -17.49 -13.03 -6.42
CA GLU A 131 -18.55 -12.51 -7.29
C GLU A 131 -18.25 -11.08 -7.76
N CYS A 132 -17.91 -10.19 -6.83
CA CYS A 132 -17.52 -8.81 -7.15
C CYS A 132 -16.25 -8.76 -8.00
N SER A 133 -15.26 -9.64 -7.73
CA SER A 133 -14.06 -9.74 -8.57
C SER A 133 -14.39 -10.08 -10.04
N GLY A 134 -15.44 -10.87 -10.27
CA GLY A 134 -15.95 -11.16 -11.61
C GLY A 134 -16.48 -9.92 -12.34
N VAL A 135 -17.11 -8.99 -11.62
CA VAL A 135 -17.54 -7.69 -12.16
C VAL A 135 -16.34 -6.80 -12.44
N HIS A 136 -15.40 -6.69 -11.50
CA HIS A 136 -14.18 -5.89 -11.67
C HIS A 136 -13.36 -6.30 -12.90
N ARG A 137 -13.32 -7.60 -13.22
CA ARG A 137 -12.69 -8.10 -14.46
C ARG A 137 -13.34 -7.54 -15.73
N ARG A 138 -14.66 -7.32 -15.73
CA ARG A 138 -15.41 -6.73 -16.86
C ARG A 138 -15.20 -5.23 -17.01
N LEU A 139 -14.72 -4.53 -15.97
CA LEU A 139 -14.32 -3.11 -16.07
C LEU A 139 -13.02 -2.94 -16.87
N GLY A 140 -12.13 -3.93 -16.82
CA GLY A 140 -10.84 -3.90 -17.49
C GLY A 140 -9.70 -3.38 -16.61
N THR A 141 -8.47 -3.70 -17.02
CA THR A 141 -7.23 -3.49 -16.24
C THR A 141 -6.84 -2.02 -16.04
N HIS A 142 -7.39 -1.12 -16.85
CA HIS A 142 -7.22 0.32 -16.73
C HIS A 142 -8.03 0.92 -15.57
N ILE A 143 -9.04 0.20 -15.07
CA ILE A 143 -9.85 0.58 -13.90
C ILE A 143 -9.49 -0.30 -12.69
N SER A 144 -9.46 -1.62 -12.88
CA SER A 144 -9.25 -2.58 -11.79
C SER A 144 -8.32 -3.72 -12.19
N ARG A 145 -7.32 -4.00 -11.35
CA ARG A 145 -6.33 -5.06 -11.56
C ARG A 145 -6.55 -6.19 -10.57
N ILE A 146 -7.38 -7.17 -10.95
CA ILE A 146 -7.78 -8.27 -10.07
C ILE A 146 -6.69 -9.34 -9.95
N ARG A 147 -6.41 -9.77 -8.70
CA ARG A 147 -5.61 -10.95 -8.34
C ARG A 147 -6.30 -11.77 -7.25
N SER A 148 -6.17 -13.08 -7.33
CA SER A 148 -6.51 -14.00 -6.25
C SER A 148 -5.42 -13.95 -5.20
N LEU A 149 -5.82 -13.97 -3.93
CA LEU A 149 -4.89 -14.05 -2.83
C LEU A 149 -4.12 -15.38 -2.81
N MET A 150 -4.77 -16.50 -3.17
CA MET A 150 -4.20 -17.84 -3.05
C MET A 150 -3.77 -18.46 -4.39
N LEU A 151 -4.31 -17.99 -5.52
CA LEU A 151 -4.12 -18.63 -6.82
C LEU A 151 -3.12 -17.90 -7.73
N ASP A 152 -2.83 -16.63 -7.46
CA ASP A 152 -1.94 -15.82 -8.29
C ASP A 152 -0.62 -15.54 -7.57
N ASP A 153 0.41 -15.23 -8.36
CA ASP A 153 1.67 -14.68 -7.84
C ASP A 153 1.56 -13.18 -7.57
N TRP A 154 2.28 -12.73 -6.55
CA TRP A 154 2.27 -11.35 -6.07
C TRP A 154 3.67 -10.76 -6.03
N THR A 155 3.78 -9.46 -6.29
CA THR A 155 5.02 -8.73 -6.04
C THR A 155 5.01 -8.15 -4.62
N PRO A 156 6.17 -7.95 -3.99
CA PRO A 156 6.28 -7.27 -2.69
C PRO A 156 5.64 -5.88 -2.69
N GLU A 157 5.72 -5.15 -3.80
CA GLU A 157 5.15 -3.81 -3.96
C GLU A 157 3.62 -3.85 -4.04
N ALA A 158 3.05 -4.84 -4.72
CA ALA A 158 1.61 -5.06 -4.71
C ALA A 158 1.10 -5.37 -3.30
N ALA A 159 1.81 -6.22 -2.56
CA ALA A 159 1.52 -6.48 -1.15
C ALA A 159 1.62 -5.21 -0.29
N ALA A 160 2.61 -4.34 -0.55
CA ALA A 160 2.78 -3.07 0.15
C ALA A 160 1.59 -2.13 -0.09
N VAL A 161 1.08 -2.05 -1.32
CA VAL A 161 -0.13 -1.26 -1.63
C VAL A 161 -1.33 -1.77 -0.84
N MET A 162 -1.56 -3.09 -0.84
CA MET A 162 -2.69 -3.68 -0.10
C MET A 162 -2.60 -3.44 1.41
N ARG A 163 -1.38 -3.44 1.98
CA ARG A 163 -1.15 -3.11 3.40
C ARG A 163 -1.38 -1.64 3.73
N ALA A 164 -1.10 -0.75 2.79
CA ALA A 164 -1.17 0.70 3.00
C ALA A 164 -2.57 1.29 2.82
N ILE A 165 -3.44 0.63 2.04
CA ILE A 165 -4.77 1.14 1.71
C ILE A 165 -5.84 0.42 2.53
N GLY A 166 -6.24 -0.78 2.10
CA GLY A 166 -7.35 -1.52 2.70
C GLY A 166 -8.72 -0.90 2.44
N ASN A 167 -9.76 -1.71 2.63
CA ASN A 167 -11.13 -1.37 2.25
C ASN A 167 -11.68 -0.17 3.03
N THR A 168 -11.33 0.01 4.30
CA THR A 168 -11.82 1.16 5.08
C THR A 168 -11.30 2.47 4.50
N LEU A 169 -10.00 2.57 4.19
CA LEU A 169 -9.44 3.78 3.60
C LEU A 169 -9.94 4.00 2.18
N ALA A 170 -9.98 2.94 1.36
CA ALA A 170 -10.47 3.02 -0.01
C ALA A 170 -11.93 3.49 -0.08
N ASN A 171 -12.82 2.90 0.74
CA ASN A 171 -14.23 3.30 0.79
C ASN A 171 -14.43 4.71 1.38
N SER A 172 -13.52 5.19 2.22
CA SER A 172 -13.55 6.61 2.66
C SER A 172 -13.39 7.60 1.51
N VAL A 173 -12.94 7.14 0.33
CA VAL A 173 -12.82 7.90 -0.92
C VAL A 173 -13.90 7.48 -1.90
N TRP A 174 -13.93 6.20 -2.26
CA TRP A 174 -14.81 5.65 -3.29
C TRP A 174 -16.29 5.59 -2.92
N GLU A 175 -16.63 5.76 -1.64
CA GLU A 175 -18.01 5.79 -1.16
C GLU A 175 -18.33 7.06 -0.36
N ALA A 176 -17.43 8.07 -0.37
CA ALA A 176 -17.54 9.23 0.51
C ALA A 176 -18.80 10.07 0.26
N ALA A 177 -19.27 10.12 -0.98
CA ALA A 177 -20.46 10.88 -1.38
C ALA A 177 -21.71 10.01 -1.52
N VAL A 178 -21.69 8.72 -1.13
CA VAL A 178 -22.88 7.85 -1.18
C VAL A 178 -24.09 8.47 -0.46
N PRO A 179 -23.96 9.16 0.70
CA PRO A 179 -25.11 9.80 1.33
C PRO A 179 -25.71 10.99 0.55
N GLY A 180 -24.96 11.62 -0.38
CA GLY A 180 -25.36 12.85 -1.07
C GLY A 180 -25.58 12.73 -2.58
N ASN A 181 -24.80 11.89 -3.26
CA ASN A 181 -24.78 11.74 -4.72
C ASN A 181 -25.31 10.38 -5.20
N ALA A 182 -25.54 9.43 -4.30
CA ALA A 182 -26.20 8.19 -4.68
C ALA A 182 -27.67 8.51 -4.93
N ALA A 183 -28.03 8.70 -6.21
CA ALA A 183 -29.39 8.90 -6.68
C ALA A 183 -30.27 7.67 -6.35
N SER A 184 -30.60 7.48 -5.07
CA SER A 184 -31.27 6.33 -4.45
C SER A 184 -30.53 4.98 -4.45
N ARG A 185 -29.30 4.89 -4.98
CA ARG A 185 -28.52 3.65 -4.98
C ARG A 185 -28.13 3.27 -3.55
N ARG A 186 -28.52 2.07 -3.12
CA ARG A 186 -28.01 1.47 -1.87
C ARG A 186 -26.88 0.51 -2.19
N LYS A 187 -25.89 0.47 -1.31
CA LYS A 187 -24.82 -0.51 -1.38
C LYS A 187 -25.43 -1.91 -1.35
N PRO A 188 -25.09 -2.79 -2.31
CA PRO A 188 -25.59 -4.16 -2.31
C PRO A 188 -25.05 -4.93 -1.10
N ASP A 189 -25.75 -5.99 -0.74
CA ASP A 189 -25.28 -7.00 0.21
C ASP A 189 -24.84 -8.28 -0.54
N SER A 190 -24.35 -9.27 0.21
CA SER A 190 -23.90 -10.55 -0.34
C SER A 190 -24.99 -11.42 -0.98
N ARG A 191 -26.26 -11.02 -0.88
CA ARG A 191 -27.43 -11.73 -1.43
C ARG A 191 -28.08 -10.99 -2.60
N SER A 192 -27.57 -9.79 -2.91
CA SER A 192 -28.08 -8.96 -3.97
C SER A 192 -27.88 -9.62 -5.34
N SER A 193 -28.70 -9.24 -6.32
CA SER A 193 -28.59 -9.79 -7.67
C SER A 193 -27.27 -9.40 -8.35
N LYS A 194 -26.86 -10.16 -9.36
CA LYS A 194 -25.65 -9.85 -10.15
C LYS A 194 -25.77 -8.50 -10.86
N GLU A 195 -26.99 -8.15 -11.27
CA GLU A 195 -27.34 -6.91 -11.94
C GLU A 195 -27.20 -5.72 -10.98
N GLU A 196 -27.67 -5.84 -9.73
CA GLU A 196 -27.49 -4.82 -8.68
C GLU A 196 -26.01 -4.63 -8.32
N MET A 197 -25.26 -5.72 -8.15
CA MET A 197 -23.82 -5.67 -7.91
C MET A 197 -23.07 -4.98 -9.05
N GLU A 198 -23.37 -5.34 -10.30
CA GLU A 198 -22.74 -4.71 -11.47
C GLU A 198 -23.08 -3.23 -11.58
N SER A 199 -24.34 -2.86 -11.35
CA SER A 199 -24.77 -1.46 -11.35
C SER A 199 -24.00 -0.63 -10.31
N TRP A 200 -23.86 -1.16 -9.08
CA TRP A 200 -23.13 -0.49 -8.01
C TRP A 200 -21.65 -0.32 -8.34
N ILE A 201 -20.97 -1.39 -8.76
CA ILE A 201 -19.53 -1.39 -9.03
C ILE A 201 -19.18 -0.46 -10.20
N ARG A 202 -20.00 -0.43 -11.27
CA ARG A 202 -19.82 0.53 -12.37
C ARG A 202 -20.03 1.97 -11.91
N ALA A 203 -21.08 2.25 -11.15
CA ALA A 203 -21.31 3.58 -10.59
C ALA A 203 -20.13 4.05 -9.71
N LYS A 204 -19.56 3.12 -8.92
CA LYS A 204 -18.44 3.37 -8.00
C LYS A 204 -17.13 3.68 -8.74
N TYR A 205 -16.68 2.81 -9.66
CA TYR A 205 -15.32 2.92 -10.22
C TYR A 205 -15.26 3.44 -11.66
N GLU A 206 -16.22 3.06 -12.50
CA GLU A 206 -16.25 3.48 -13.91
C GLU A 206 -16.79 4.91 -14.03
N HIS A 207 -17.94 5.18 -13.43
CA HIS A 207 -18.59 6.49 -13.45
C HIS A 207 -18.14 7.41 -12.31
N ARG A 208 -17.54 6.85 -11.24
CA ARG A 208 -16.94 7.60 -10.13
C ARG A 208 -17.97 8.49 -9.40
N GLU A 209 -19.24 8.06 -9.38
CA GLU A 209 -20.39 8.84 -8.91
C GLU A 209 -20.29 9.22 -7.41
N PHE A 210 -19.60 8.38 -6.64
CA PHE A 210 -19.56 8.46 -5.19
C PHE A 210 -18.30 9.14 -4.65
N LEU A 211 -17.43 9.65 -5.52
CA LEU A 211 -16.24 10.38 -5.09
C LEU A 211 -16.64 11.74 -4.49
N PRO A 212 -15.99 12.19 -3.40
CA PRO A 212 -16.16 13.55 -2.89
C PRO A 212 -15.52 14.55 -3.86
N PRO A 213 -15.92 15.83 -3.85
CA PRO A 213 -15.23 16.87 -4.61
C PRO A 213 -13.76 16.98 -4.18
N LEU A 214 -12.93 17.51 -5.07
CA LEU A 214 -11.54 17.84 -4.72
C LEU A 214 -11.52 18.98 -3.68
N PRO A 215 -10.63 18.96 -2.68
CA PRO A 215 -10.55 20.01 -1.67
C PRO A 215 -10.23 21.39 -2.23
N TYR A 216 -9.50 21.45 -3.35
CA TYR A 216 -9.08 22.70 -3.99
C TYR A 216 -9.51 22.73 -5.47
N PRO A 217 -10.79 23.00 -5.79
CA PRO A 217 -11.31 22.92 -7.16
C PRO A 217 -10.60 23.82 -8.17
N GLU A 218 -10.10 24.97 -7.71
CA GLU A 218 -9.40 25.96 -8.54
C GLU A 218 -7.94 25.58 -8.83
N ALA A 219 -7.38 24.64 -8.06
CA ALA A 219 -6.00 24.21 -8.22
C ALA A 219 -5.90 23.08 -9.26
N PRO A 220 -4.91 23.11 -10.17
CA PRO A 220 -4.66 22.03 -11.09
C PRO A 220 -4.49 20.67 -10.38
N LEU A 221 -5.07 19.61 -10.93
CA LEU A 221 -5.09 18.29 -10.31
C LEU A 221 -3.68 17.73 -10.05
N GLN A 222 -2.72 18.00 -10.95
CA GLN A 222 -1.33 17.55 -10.78
C GLN A 222 -0.67 18.17 -9.53
N GLN A 223 -0.97 19.42 -9.21
CA GLN A 223 -0.44 20.08 -8.01
C GLN A 223 -1.02 19.43 -6.77
N GLN A 224 -2.34 19.21 -6.75
CA GLN A 224 -3.00 18.54 -5.63
C GLN A 224 -2.48 17.10 -5.42
N LEU A 225 -2.20 16.36 -6.49
CA LEU A 225 -1.60 15.03 -6.43
C LEU A 225 -0.18 15.09 -5.82
N ILE A 226 0.66 16.00 -6.34
CA ILE A 226 2.04 16.15 -5.87
C ILE A 226 2.07 16.61 -4.41
N ASP A 227 1.23 17.56 -4.01
CA ASP A 227 1.11 18.03 -2.63
C ASP A 227 0.60 16.93 -1.70
N ALA A 228 -0.31 16.08 -2.16
CA ALA A 228 -0.77 14.91 -1.40
C ALA A 228 0.35 13.89 -1.17
N ILE A 229 1.15 13.60 -2.22
CA ILE A 229 2.33 12.74 -2.12
C ILE A 229 3.35 13.32 -1.15
N ALA A 230 3.65 14.62 -1.26
CA ALA A 230 4.59 15.32 -0.39
C ALA A 230 4.18 15.26 1.09
N ARG A 231 2.87 15.34 1.37
CA ARG A 231 2.28 15.21 2.71
C ARG A 231 2.06 13.76 3.17
N GLN A 232 2.34 12.77 2.32
CA GLN A 232 1.99 11.36 2.52
C GLN A 232 0.52 11.14 2.89
N ASP A 233 -0.37 11.93 2.28
CA ASP A 233 -1.81 11.86 2.45
C ASP A 233 -2.41 10.84 1.49
N THR A 234 -2.35 9.55 1.86
CA THR A 234 -2.80 8.44 1.01
C THR A 234 -4.25 8.59 0.56
N ARG A 235 -5.13 9.12 1.42
CA ARG A 235 -6.54 9.35 1.07
C ARG A 235 -6.65 10.34 -0.09
N GLN A 236 -5.94 11.47 0.00
CA GLN A 236 -5.95 12.47 -1.06
C GLN A 236 -5.22 11.97 -2.32
N VAL A 237 -4.16 11.16 -2.19
CA VAL A 237 -3.51 10.52 -3.35
C VAL A 237 -4.50 9.63 -4.12
N ILE A 238 -5.25 8.77 -3.43
CA ILE A 238 -6.27 7.92 -4.07
C ILE A 238 -7.33 8.80 -4.75
N LEU A 239 -7.81 9.84 -4.08
CA LEU A 239 -8.82 10.77 -4.64
C LEU A 239 -8.34 11.46 -5.92
N CYS A 240 -7.08 11.90 -5.94
CA CYS A 240 -6.47 12.54 -7.09
C CYS A 240 -6.26 11.54 -8.23
N LEU A 241 -5.71 10.35 -7.95
CA LEU A 241 -5.48 9.30 -8.95
C LEU A 241 -6.79 8.80 -9.58
N ALA A 242 -7.87 8.71 -8.81
CA ALA A 242 -9.19 8.35 -9.31
C ALA A 242 -9.71 9.34 -10.38
N ARG A 243 -9.18 10.57 -10.44
CA ARG A 243 -9.54 11.60 -11.44
C ARG A 243 -8.43 11.90 -12.44
N ALA A 244 -7.23 11.34 -12.24
CA ALA A 244 -6.07 11.70 -13.02
C ALA A 244 -6.14 11.11 -14.43
N THR A 245 -5.57 11.85 -15.38
CA THR A 245 -5.21 11.35 -16.71
C THR A 245 -3.71 11.09 -16.77
N PRO A 246 -3.21 10.32 -17.75
CA PRO A 246 -1.77 10.17 -17.95
C PRO A 246 -1.04 11.53 -18.03
N ASP A 247 -1.63 12.51 -18.70
CA ASP A 247 -1.08 13.87 -18.79
C ASP A 247 -0.95 14.52 -17.41
N THR A 248 -1.93 14.31 -16.53
CA THR A 248 -1.94 14.88 -15.18
C THR A 248 -0.91 14.18 -14.28
N VAL A 249 -0.80 12.85 -14.36
CA VAL A 249 0.16 12.07 -13.54
C VAL A 249 1.60 12.42 -13.88
N ASN A 250 1.87 12.70 -15.16
CA ASN A 250 3.21 12.99 -15.67
C ASN A 250 3.54 14.48 -15.74
N ALA A 251 2.56 15.36 -15.51
CA ALA A 251 2.80 16.80 -15.52
C ALA A 251 3.72 17.23 -14.36
N PRO A 252 4.60 18.23 -14.60
CA PRO A 252 5.37 18.85 -13.53
C PRO A 252 4.45 19.66 -12.61
N TYR A 253 4.92 19.91 -11.37
CA TYR A 253 4.20 20.74 -10.40
C TYR A 253 3.88 22.14 -10.96
N SER A 254 4.87 22.81 -11.54
CA SER A 254 4.72 24.11 -12.18
C SER A 254 5.84 24.36 -13.19
N ARG A 255 5.87 25.55 -13.80
CA ARG A 255 7.02 25.96 -14.63
C ARG A 255 8.27 26.21 -13.80
N GLN A 256 8.10 26.60 -12.53
CA GLN A 256 9.17 26.90 -11.59
C GLN A 256 9.67 25.65 -10.87
N ASP A 257 8.79 24.65 -10.69
CA ASP A 257 9.13 23.36 -10.13
C ASP A 257 8.83 22.26 -11.17
N PRO A 258 9.86 21.81 -11.92
CA PRO A 258 9.73 20.86 -13.02
C PRO A 258 9.53 19.41 -12.55
N ARG A 259 9.37 19.16 -11.24
CA ARG A 259 9.23 17.81 -10.71
C ARG A 259 7.80 17.31 -10.88
N ALA A 260 7.65 16.16 -11.53
CA ALA A 260 6.41 15.39 -11.56
C ALA A 260 6.22 14.54 -10.29
N ALA A 261 5.02 13.96 -10.13
CA ALA A 261 4.64 13.13 -8.99
C ALA A 261 5.64 11.99 -8.70
N ILE A 262 6.18 11.35 -9.75
CA ILE A 262 7.12 10.24 -9.61
C ILE A 262 8.47 10.66 -9.01
N HIS A 263 8.95 11.88 -9.30
CA HIS A 263 10.17 12.42 -8.69
C HIS A 263 9.99 12.64 -7.18
N ILE A 264 8.84 13.16 -6.79
CA ILE A 264 8.53 13.42 -5.37
C ILE A 264 8.38 12.10 -4.62
N ALA A 265 7.63 11.13 -5.17
CA ALA A 265 7.50 9.80 -4.56
C ALA A 265 8.85 9.06 -4.44
N ALA A 266 9.72 9.20 -5.45
CA ALA A 266 11.07 8.64 -5.44
C ALA A 266 11.96 9.28 -4.36
N THR A 267 11.90 10.61 -4.22
CA THR A 267 12.64 11.37 -3.20
C THR A 267 12.26 10.94 -1.79
N LEU A 268 10.98 10.59 -1.57
CA LEU A 268 10.44 10.13 -0.29
C LEU A 268 10.68 8.64 0.00
N GLY A 269 11.17 7.87 -0.98
CA GLY A 269 11.31 6.42 -0.85
C GLY A 269 9.98 5.70 -0.68
N ASN A 270 8.88 6.28 -1.17
CA ASN A 270 7.54 5.71 -0.98
C ASN A 270 7.21 4.76 -2.13
N ILE A 271 7.54 3.48 -1.92
CA ILE A 271 7.31 2.41 -2.91
C ILE A 271 5.83 2.24 -3.27
N VAL A 272 4.91 2.49 -2.33
CA VAL A 272 3.46 2.39 -2.55
C VAL A 272 3.01 3.43 -3.56
N TYR A 273 3.45 4.68 -3.40
CA TYR A 273 3.10 5.75 -4.34
C TYR A 273 3.76 5.56 -5.69
N LEU A 274 5.01 5.10 -5.74
CA LEU A 274 5.66 4.74 -7.00
C LEU A 274 4.87 3.65 -7.74
N GLN A 275 4.48 2.58 -7.04
CA GLN A 275 3.71 1.49 -7.63
C GLN A 275 2.33 1.96 -8.13
N LEU A 276 1.63 2.79 -7.34
CA LEU A 276 0.37 3.38 -7.75
C LEU A 276 0.55 4.25 -8.99
N LEU A 277 1.49 5.19 -8.99
CA LEU A 277 1.75 6.07 -10.14
C LEU A 277 1.97 5.27 -11.43
N LEU A 278 2.80 4.22 -11.40
CA LEU A 278 3.02 3.35 -12.55
C LEU A 278 1.74 2.63 -13.01
N TRP A 279 0.87 2.21 -12.08
CA TRP A 279 -0.42 1.61 -12.43
C TRP A 279 -1.43 2.59 -13.02
N TYR A 280 -1.31 3.88 -12.70
CA TYR A 280 -2.09 4.98 -13.26
C TYR A 280 -1.32 5.72 -14.38
N ASN A 281 -0.53 4.99 -15.18
CA ASN A 281 0.15 5.48 -16.38
C ASN A 281 1.24 6.55 -16.13
N GLY A 282 1.85 6.53 -14.95
CA GLY A 282 3.08 7.26 -14.68
C GLY A 282 4.22 6.75 -15.55
N ASP A 283 4.88 7.66 -16.25
CA ASP A 283 6.02 7.39 -17.12
C ASP A 283 7.32 7.50 -16.32
N PRO A 284 8.04 6.38 -16.11
CA PRO A 284 9.29 6.36 -15.37
C PRO A 284 10.45 7.05 -16.10
N THR A 285 10.28 7.41 -17.36
CA THR A 285 11.31 8.08 -18.17
C THR A 285 11.24 9.61 -18.10
N VAL A 286 10.21 10.16 -17.44
CA VAL A 286 10.07 11.61 -17.22
C VAL A 286 11.33 12.16 -16.52
N VAL A 287 11.77 13.32 -17.01
CA VAL A 287 12.91 14.07 -16.47
C VAL A 287 12.49 15.48 -16.11
N ASP A 288 13.16 16.06 -15.12
CA ASP A 288 13.01 17.47 -14.79
C ASP A 288 13.78 18.41 -15.77
N SER A 289 13.80 19.72 -15.50
CA SER A 289 14.49 20.69 -16.37
C SER A 289 16.02 20.54 -16.40
N GLU A 290 16.59 19.81 -15.44
CA GLU A 290 18.03 19.51 -15.37
C GLU A 290 18.35 18.11 -15.95
N GLY A 291 17.35 17.42 -16.50
CA GLY A 291 17.51 16.07 -17.05
C GLY A 291 17.62 15.00 -15.98
N ARG A 292 17.15 15.25 -14.75
CA ARG A 292 17.12 14.26 -13.66
C ARG A 292 15.83 13.46 -13.70
N ASN A 293 15.96 12.13 -13.65
CA ASN A 293 14.82 11.22 -13.58
C ASN A 293 14.55 10.72 -12.15
N ALA A 294 13.48 9.93 -11.98
CA ALA A 294 13.10 9.37 -10.68
C ALA A 294 14.18 8.49 -10.04
N PHE A 295 14.96 7.74 -10.83
CA PHE A 295 16.07 6.93 -10.32
C PHE A 295 17.12 7.81 -9.62
N TYR A 296 17.48 8.94 -10.22
CA TYR A 296 18.41 9.91 -9.63
C TYR A 296 17.92 10.35 -8.24
N TYR A 297 16.65 10.76 -8.14
CA TYR A 297 16.08 11.22 -6.86
C TYR A 297 16.06 10.13 -5.79
N ALA A 298 15.60 8.93 -6.13
CA ALA A 298 15.61 7.80 -5.18
C ALA A 298 17.03 7.47 -4.69
N HIS A 299 18.01 7.47 -5.60
CA HIS A 299 19.39 7.14 -5.25
C HIS A 299 20.08 8.24 -4.45
N CYS A 300 19.87 9.52 -4.77
CA CYS A 300 20.40 10.65 -3.99
C CYS A 300 19.80 10.73 -2.58
N SER A 301 18.56 10.26 -2.39
CA SER A 301 17.91 10.11 -1.09
C SER A 301 18.20 8.77 -0.40
N PHE A 302 19.13 7.96 -0.92
CA PHE A 302 19.52 6.65 -0.36
C PHE A 302 18.39 5.61 -0.29
N HIS A 303 17.35 5.76 -1.11
CA HIS A 303 16.25 4.81 -1.24
C HIS A 303 16.54 3.80 -2.37
N PHE A 304 17.56 2.96 -2.16
CA PHE A 304 18.06 2.05 -3.19
C PHE A 304 17.03 1.02 -3.66
N ASP A 305 16.13 0.57 -2.78
CA ASP A 305 15.04 -0.34 -3.16
C ASP A 305 14.08 0.34 -4.14
N CYS A 306 13.74 1.61 -3.90
CA CYS A 306 12.93 2.40 -4.82
C CYS A 306 13.66 2.67 -6.14
N ALA A 307 14.97 2.95 -6.10
CA ALA A 307 15.78 3.13 -7.30
C ALA A 307 15.82 1.83 -8.14
N ASN A 308 16.01 0.68 -7.50
CA ASN A 308 15.98 -0.62 -8.17
C ASN A 308 14.59 -0.95 -8.70
N PHE A 309 13.54 -0.68 -7.94
CA PHE A 309 12.15 -0.83 -8.40
C PHE A 309 11.88 0.01 -9.66
N LEU A 310 12.28 1.28 -9.65
CA LEU A 310 12.15 2.18 -10.80
C LEU A 310 12.92 1.64 -12.01
N ALA A 311 14.15 1.19 -11.83
CA ALA A 311 14.97 0.62 -12.90
C ALA A 311 14.32 -0.62 -13.53
N ARG A 312 13.77 -1.53 -12.71
CA ARG A 312 13.05 -2.72 -13.17
C ARG A 312 11.77 -2.39 -13.93
N ASN A 313 11.17 -1.24 -13.64
CA ASN A 313 9.96 -0.76 -14.31
C ASN A 313 10.27 0.22 -15.46
N GLY A 314 11.49 0.24 -15.99
CA GLY A 314 11.84 0.98 -17.20
C GLY A 314 12.40 2.39 -16.99
N CYS A 315 12.68 2.80 -15.74
CA CYS A 315 13.41 4.04 -15.48
C CYS A 315 14.90 3.86 -15.85
N PRO A 316 15.48 4.69 -16.73
CA PRO A 316 16.89 4.60 -17.07
C PRO A 316 17.77 4.83 -15.83
N ARG A 317 18.75 3.96 -15.58
CA ARG A 317 19.74 4.17 -14.50
C ARG A 317 20.59 5.39 -14.85
N GLN A 318 20.41 6.48 -14.12
CA GLN A 318 21.18 7.72 -14.29
C GLN A 318 22.41 7.71 -13.39
N ALA A 319 23.54 8.21 -13.90
CA ALA A 319 24.73 8.41 -13.09
C ALA A 319 24.46 9.46 -12.02
N VAL A 320 24.68 9.08 -10.76
CA VAL A 320 24.55 9.96 -9.60
C VAL A 320 25.94 10.36 -9.10
N PRO A 321 26.15 11.64 -8.69
CA PRO A 321 27.40 12.04 -8.04
C PRO A 321 27.66 11.17 -6.82
N ALA A 322 28.91 10.74 -6.63
CA ALA A 322 29.29 9.94 -5.47
C ALA A 322 28.94 10.73 -4.18
N PRO A 323 28.24 10.11 -3.20
CA PRO A 323 27.94 10.79 -1.95
C PRO A 323 29.26 11.15 -1.26
N ALA A 324 29.41 12.43 -0.90
CA ALA A 324 30.57 12.85 -0.13
C ALA A 324 30.61 12.04 1.18
N ILE A 325 31.73 11.36 1.43
CA ILE A 325 31.96 10.39 2.52
C ILE A 325 31.50 10.88 3.91
N ASN A 326 31.42 12.19 4.11
CA ASN A 326 30.96 12.82 5.35
C ASN A 326 29.45 12.66 5.63
N HIS A 327 28.61 12.44 4.62
CA HIS A 327 27.15 12.32 4.81
C HIS A 327 26.73 10.94 5.34
N PHE A 328 27.46 9.89 4.98
CA PHE A 328 27.22 8.52 5.44
C PHE A 328 27.40 8.37 6.96
N SER A 329 28.41 9.05 7.51
CA SER A 329 28.69 9.05 8.95
C SER A 329 27.62 9.80 9.76
N ALA A 330 27.09 10.90 9.22
CA ALA A 330 26.08 11.72 9.90
C ALA A 330 24.69 11.04 9.93
N MET A 331 24.29 10.40 8.82
CA MET A 331 23.00 9.68 8.75
C MET A 331 23.00 8.39 9.58
N HIS A 332 24.10 7.62 9.56
CA HIS A 332 24.22 6.43 10.41
C HIS A 332 24.19 6.79 11.90
N GLN A 333 24.80 7.92 12.29
CA GLN A 333 24.68 8.46 13.64
C GLN A 333 23.25 8.88 13.99
N GLN A 334 22.51 9.51 13.07
CA GLN A 334 21.10 9.86 13.34
C GLN A 334 20.20 8.62 13.52
N GLN A 335 20.38 7.58 12.70
CA GLN A 335 19.61 6.35 12.82
C GLN A 335 19.94 5.62 14.13
N GLN A 336 21.22 5.54 14.52
CA GLN A 336 21.62 4.99 15.81
C GLN A 336 21.12 5.83 16.99
N GLN A 337 21.09 7.15 16.88
CA GLN A 337 20.52 8.03 17.92
C GLN A 337 19.01 7.84 18.09
N GLN A 338 18.26 7.57 17.01
CA GLN A 338 16.84 7.27 17.07
C GLN A 338 16.57 5.91 17.72
N VAL A 339 17.33 4.88 17.36
CA VAL A 339 17.23 3.54 17.97
C VAL A 339 17.60 3.60 19.45
N ASN A 340 18.66 4.34 19.82
CA ASN A 340 19.06 4.52 21.21
C ASN A 340 18.01 5.34 22.01
N LYS A 341 17.38 6.35 21.40
CA LYS A 341 16.26 7.07 22.03
C LYS A 341 15.06 6.16 22.26
N GLN A 342 14.72 5.29 21.30
CA GLN A 342 13.64 4.31 21.47
C GLN A 342 13.94 3.33 22.61
N GLN A 343 15.15 2.76 22.65
CA GLN A 343 15.57 1.83 23.72
C GLN A 343 15.63 2.49 25.11
N GLN A 344 16.02 3.78 25.17
CA GLN A 344 15.94 4.56 26.42
C GLN A 344 14.50 4.81 26.87
N THR A 345 13.57 5.10 25.95
CA THR A 345 12.15 5.24 26.32
C THR A 345 11.52 3.93 26.79
N THR A 346 11.86 2.78 26.21
CA THR A 346 11.33 1.47 26.65
C THR A 346 11.89 1.04 28.02
N SER A 347 13.18 1.32 28.28
CA SER A 347 13.80 0.99 29.57
C SER A 347 13.29 1.86 30.72
N VAL A 348 13.02 3.16 30.47
CA VAL A 348 12.40 4.05 31.47
C VAL A 348 10.96 3.65 31.79
N GLN A 349 10.18 3.20 30.79
CA GLN A 349 8.83 2.66 31.00
C GLN A 349 8.82 1.33 31.78
N GLN A 350 9.80 0.44 31.56
CA GLN A 350 9.92 -0.81 32.31
C GLN A 350 10.35 -0.59 33.77
N GLN A 351 11.17 0.42 34.07
CA GLN A 351 11.57 0.74 35.44
C GLN A 351 10.46 1.45 36.24
N GLN A 352 9.50 2.12 35.60
CA GLN A 352 8.34 2.71 36.28
C GLN A 352 7.21 1.71 36.57
N ALA A 353 7.20 0.53 35.94
CA ALA A 353 6.18 -0.50 36.12
C ALA A 353 6.41 -1.44 37.33
N SER A 354 7.43 -1.21 38.15
CA SER A 354 7.83 -2.11 39.26
C SER A 354 7.61 -1.55 40.67
N GLN A 355 6.77 -0.51 40.84
CA GLN A 355 6.32 -0.10 42.17
C GLN A 355 5.01 -0.82 42.57
N PRO A 356 4.93 -1.42 43.77
CA PRO A 356 3.73 -2.08 44.24
C PRO A 356 2.64 -1.06 44.59
N ALA A 357 1.41 -1.31 44.15
CA ALA A 357 0.25 -0.48 44.44
C ALA A 357 -0.03 -0.41 45.96
N PRO A 358 -0.39 0.77 46.53
CA PRO A 358 -0.74 0.88 47.94
C PRO A 358 -2.17 0.37 48.18
N PRO A 359 -2.48 -0.16 49.39
CA PRO A 359 -3.79 -0.70 49.69
C PRO A 359 -4.82 0.42 49.91
N SER A 360 -6.04 0.16 49.47
CA SER A 360 -7.21 1.04 49.61
C SER A 360 -7.72 1.06 51.04
N SER A 361 -7.74 2.24 51.66
CA SER A 361 -8.57 2.49 52.85
C SER A 361 -9.17 3.89 52.80
N SER A 362 -10.46 3.94 53.10
CA SER A 362 -11.30 5.13 53.17
C SER A 362 -11.04 5.93 54.45
N SER A 363 -10.85 7.25 54.35
CA SER A 363 -11.56 8.28 55.15
C SER A 363 -10.96 9.69 55.00
N ALA A 364 -11.87 10.67 54.93
CA ALA A 364 -11.76 12.09 55.28
C ALA A 364 -10.65 12.97 54.64
N MET A 365 -11.10 13.92 53.80
CA MET A 365 -10.28 14.94 53.14
C MET A 365 -9.69 15.97 54.13
N THR A 366 -8.40 16.26 54.00
CA THR A 366 -7.75 17.47 54.55
C THR A 366 -7.06 18.28 53.42
N PRO A 367 -6.86 19.61 53.59
CA PRO A 367 -6.46 20.51 52.50
C PRO A 367 -5.08 20.25 51.88
N LYS A 368 -4.19 19.49 52.54
CA LYS A 368 -2.88 19.10 52.01
C LYS A 368 -2.96 18.01 50.92
N HIS A 369 -4.03 17.24 50.87
CA HIS A 369 -4.24 16.23 49.83
C HIS A 369 -4.78 16.82 48.52
N HIS A 370 -5.41 17.99 48.55
CA HIS A 370 -5.88 18.66 47.33
C HIS A 370 -4.72 19.16 46.48
N GLN A 371 -3.67 19.71 47.09
CA GLN A 371 -2.49 20.22 46.36
C GLN A 371 -1.68 19.08 45.72
N ALA A 372 -1.55 17.94 46.41
CA ALA A 372 -0.92 16.74 45.87
C ALA A 372 -1.76 16.09 44.76
N ALA A 373 -3.08 16.06 44.90
CA ALA A 373 -3.99 15.56 43.86
C ALA A 373 -4.01 16.46 42.61
N VAL A 374 -3.94 17.78 42.80
CA VAL A 374 -3.83 18.75 41.70
C VAL A 374 -2.48 18.64 41.00
N ALA A 375 -1.38 18.46 41.74
CA ALA A 375 -0.05 18.23 41.15
C ALA A 375 0.00 16.90 40.38
N ALA A 376 -0.57 15.82 40.94
CA ALA A 376 -0.66 14.53 40.26
C ALA A 376 -1.53 14.60 39.00
N TYR A 377 -2.65 15.32 39.04
CA TYR A 377 -3.52 15.53 37.88
C TYR A 377 -2.83 16.38 36.81
N GLN A 378 -2.15 17.46 37.18
CA GLN A 378 -1.36 18.28 36.25
C GLN A 378 -0.22 17.49 35.61
N GLN A 379 0.42 16.60 36.37
CA GLN A 379 1.47 15.71 35.85
C GLN A 379 0.88 14.65 34.90
N GLN A 380 -0.32 14.14 35.18
CA GLN A 380 -1.04 13.21 34.29
C GLN A 380 -1.49 13.88 32.99
N VAL A 381 -1.97 15.12 33.06
CA VAL A 381 -2.33 15.95 31.90
C VAL A 381 -1.09 16.32 31.09
N ALA A 382 0.05 16.62 31.73
CA ALA A 382 1.31 16.89 31.04
C ALA A 382 1.87 15.65 30.32
N VAL A 383 1.74 14.46 30.92
CA VAL A 383 2.13 13.18 30.29
C VAL A 383 1.21 12.84 29.12
N GLN A 384 -0.10 13.09 29.24
CA GLN A 384 -1.05 12.93 28.13
C GLN A 384 -0.83 13.95 27.01
N ALA A 385 -0.47 15.20 27.33
CA ALA A 385 -0.10 16.22 26.35
C ALA A 385 1.23 15.89 25.64
N ALA A 386 2.21 15.34 26.35
CA ALA A 386 3.46 14.87 25.76
C ALA A 386 3.26 13.64 24.86
N ALA A 387 2.37 12.72 25.25
CA ALA A 387 1.98 11.57 24.43
C ALA A 387 1.20 12.00 23.17
N ALA A 388 0.31 13.00 23.29
CA ALA A 388 -0.40 13.58 22.16
C ALA A 388 0.53 14.35 21.20
N ALA A 389 1.52 15.07 21.73
CA ALA A 389 2.56 15.74 20.93
C ALA A 389 3.49 14.74 20.22
N ALA A 390 3.82 13.62 20.88
CA ALA A 390 4.56 12.52 20.26
C ALA A 390 3.75 11.77 19.20
N ALA A 391 2.44 11.60 19.39
CA ALA A 391 1.53 11.04 18.39
C ALA A 391 1.34 11.98 17.18
N ALA A 392 1.30 13.29 17.41
CA ALA A 392 1.27 14.31 16.35
C ALA A 392 2.59 14.37 15.56
N ALA A 393 3.74 14.19 16.23
CA ALA A 393 5.05 14.08 15.60
C ALA A 393 5.26 12.75 14.84
N MET A 394 4.44 11.72 15.14
CA MET A 394 4.41 10.42 14.46
C MET A 394 3.23 10.26 13.48
N GLY A 395 2.46 11.32 13.20
CA GLY A 395 1.44 11.34 12.15
C GLY A 395 0.17 10.52 12.41
N TYR A 396 -0.10 10.08 13.64
CA TYR A 396 -1.33 9.34 13.96
C TYR A 396 -2.46 10.29 14.37
N HIS A 397 -3.44 10.48 13.49
CA HIS A 397 -4.78 10.95 13.87
C HIS A 397 -5.78 9.81 13.70
N GLY A 398 -6.27 9.28 14.83
CA GLY A 398 -7.39 8.34 14.86
C GLY A 398 -8.24 8.60 16.09
N GLY A 399 -9.44 9.15 15.88
CA GLY A 399 -10.43 9.38 16.92
C GLY A 399 -11.07 8.08 17.41
N ALA A 400 -11.33 8.02 18.72
CA ALA A 400 -12.15 6.99 19.32
C ALA A 400 -13.56 7.54 19.59
N ALA A 401 -14.54 6.99 18.87
CA ALA A 401 -15.95 7.04 19.26
C ALA A 401 -16.16 6.05 20.42
N ALA A 402 -16.71 6.53 21.53
CA ALA A 402 -17.07 5.71 22.69
C ALA A 402 -18.54 5.27 22.57
N VAL A 403 -18.78 3.97 22.80
CA VAL A 403 -20.10 3.40 23.08
C VAL A 403 -20.09 2.96 24.54
N ALA A 404 -21.07 3.43 25.34
CA ALA A 404 -21.86 2.65 26.30
C ALA A 404 -22.37 3.48 27.50
N GLY A 405 -23.69 3.40 27.75
CA GLY A 405 -24.25 3.22 29.09
C GLY A 405 -24.64 4.46 29.91
N SER A 406 -25.93 4.82 29.84
CA SER A 406 -26.63 5.57 30.91
C SER A 406 -26.64 4.77 32.22
N PRO A 407 -26.75 5.43 33.40
CA PRO A 407 -28.09 5.62 33.98
C PRO A 407 -28.30 6.95 34.75
N GLY A 408 -29.54 7.45 34.72
CA GLY A 408 -30.24 8.04 35.88
C GLY A 408 -30.00 9.51 36.28
N MET A 409 -30.95 10.38 35.92
CA MET A 409 -31.28 11.66 36.59
C MET A 409 -31.82 11.44 38.04
N PRO A 410 -31.99 12.45 38.95
CA PRO A 410 -32.35 13.87 38.69
C PRO A 410 -31.59 14.94 39.55
N PRO A 411 -31.81 16.26 39.29
CA PRO A 411 -31.12 17.34 39.99
C PRO A 411 -31.91 17.87 41.21
N PRO A 412 -31.25 18.61 42.11
CA PRO A 412 -31.92 19.69 42.82
C PRO A 412 -31.21 21.04 42.63
N ASN A 413 -31.99 22.03 42.24
CA ASN A 413 -31.71 23.47 42.43
C ASN A 413 -31.85 23.77 43.94
N PRO A 414 -31.11 24.73 44.54
CA PRO A 414 -31.70 26.08 44.70
C PRO A 414 -30.72 27.28 44.77
N GLN A 415 -31.23 28.44 44.34
CA GLN A 415 -30.99 29.81 44.86
C GLN A 415 -29.60 30.46 44.62
N GLY A 416 -29.50 31.40 43.67
CA GLY A 416 -29.42 32.86 43.93
C GLY A 416 -28.01 33.35 43.55
N VAL A 417 -27.70 34.49 42.96
CA VAL A 417 -28.31 35.83 42.92
C VAL A 417 -27.67 36.59 41.73
N MET A 418 -28.50 37.32 40.98
CA MET A 418 -28.29 38.56 40.17
C MET A 418 -26.87 38.98 39.72
N ALA A 419 -26.70 39.30 38.43
CA ALA A 419 -26.45 40.68 37.95
C ALA A 419 -26.27 40.77 36.41
N GLY A 420 -26.97 41.74 35.80
CA GLY A 420 -26.64 42.43 34.54
C GLY A 420 -26.94 41.65 33.25
N GLY A 421 -27.90 41.99 32.39
CA GLY A 421 -28.38 43.32 32.02
C GLY A 421 -27.82 43.68 30.64
N PHE A 422 -28.60 43.42 29.58
CA PHE A 422 -28.98 44.36 28.51
C PHE A 422 -29.79 43.62 27.44
N ALA A 423 -30.95 44.19 27.10
CA ALA A 423 -32.02 43.61 26.29
C ALA A 423 -31.85 43.87 24.77
N PRO A 424 -32.53 43.10 23.91
CA PRO A 424 -32.60 43.27 22.46
C PRO A 424 -33.85 44.06 22.04
N GLY A 425 -33.80 44.65 20.84
CA GLY A 425 -34.99 45.13 20.12
C GLY A 425 -34.57 45.75 18.80
N GLN A 426 -35.36 45.74 17.73
CA GLN A 426 -36.65 45.10 17.43
C GLN A 426 -36.85 45.33 15.91
N LYS A 427 -37.47 44.35 15.24
CA LYS A 427 -38.47 44.49 14.17
C LYS A 427 -38.15 45.33 12.91
N SER A 428 -38.13 44.61 11.79
CA SER A 428 -38.65 45.02 10.48
C SER A 428 -40.14 45.42 10.56
N PRO A 429 -40.60 46.33 9.70
CA PRO A 429 -41.35 45.88 8.52
C PRO A 429 -41.15 46.79 7.28
N PHE A 430 -41.16 46.24 6.07
CA PHE A 430 -41.70 46.95 4.90
C PHE A 430 -42.09 45.94 3.81
N THR A 431 -43.39 45.90 3.55
CA THR A 431 -44.02 45.39 2.33
C THR A 431 -44.63 46.60 1.65
N TYR A 432 -44.32 46.85 0.38
CA TYR A 432 -45.26 47.28 -0.66
C TYR A 432 -44.54 47.43 -2.03
N MET A 433 -45.26 46.96 -3.06
CA MET A 433 -45.02 46.98 -4.51
C MET A 433 -44.09 45.93 -5.10
#